data_AF-A0A7W1EM53-F1
#
_entry.id   AF-A0A7W1EM53-F1
#
_cell.length_a   1.000
_cell.length_b   1.000
_cell.length_c   1.000
_cell.angle_alpha   90.00
_cell.angle_beta   90.00
_cell.angle_gamma   90.00
#
_symmetry.space_group_name_H-M   'P 1'
#
loop_
_entity.id
_entity.type
_entity.pdbx_description
1 polymer ?
#
loop_
_entity_poly.entity_id
_entity_poly.type
_entity_poly.pdbx_seq_one_letter_code
_entity_poly.pdbx_strand_id
1 'polypeptide(L)'
;GANTLGSIVGVVLAALVLMPLLGLKWLLVAGASVDVALGALLLLRGGGRPTVRVALPALAAAAALLVAGTFTRFDQSVLTSGVFRYGSAHAPQMPDVLFYKDGRTATVSVRRIFGSHGLSLATNGKPDASLGPEWFVAPATPGRFTHDASTQILLPLLTLAHVPDARTAAVIGQGSGMSTHTLLGDSALTSVLTIEIEPEMLRASRLFYPANRRAFDDPRSHVAIDDARSLFASRGERFDLILSEPSNPWVAGVSGLFTREFYRHARRFLTRRGVFGQWLHLTEINDGLVLSVVRAVAESFPAYTVYTVGNHDVLIVATTEPHLRPADWSVFARPGIAGELRRVVPITPAMLDALRTVDGATLAPLTRRGDGNSDFYPTLDIGTERSRYLSQDAAGFVGLAGDRFALATLLEPERAPMRGAPYAVIAGVPRLDAMELAARLREHEYTKASGPMLGAAVRAEAVDRLLEGGRQPIDWHVWVSAVREAEETRAGGSRGAADAEFLGRAATYAARAGAPSRARAALAFITALAQRNDAGVLGAGAVLMEAGSHGDHWLPTDVLREGLATTQLRAGDARGARRTMSALSGLTARGPGDLRASLLDAWITAAEQSRWCSTESGGPGVCAGAQ
;
A
#
# COMPACT_ATOMS: atom_id res chain seq x y z
N GLY A 1 32.34 -14.80 -32.60
CA GLY A 1 31.80 -13.70 -33.43
C GLY A 1 30.41 -14.03 -33.95
N ALA A 2 30.31 -14.84 -35.00
CA ALA A 2 29.03 -15.13 -35.68
C ALA A 2 27.94 -15.73 -34.78
N ASN A 3 28.29 -16.66 -33.87
CA ASN A 3 27.32 -17.23 -32.92
C ASN A 3 26.71 -16.14 -32.01
N THR A 4 27.55 -15.33 -31.37
CA THR A 4 27.12 -14.24 -30.49
C THR A 4 26.26 -13.22 -31.24
N LEU A 5 26.68 -12.82 -32.44
CA LEU A 5 25.90 -11.89 -33.28
C LEU A 5 24.55 -12.49 -33.66
N GLY A 6 24.54 -13.77 -34.07
CA GLY A 6 23.32 -14.51 -34.42
C GLY A 6 22.36 -14.64 -33.23
N SER A 7 22.88 -14.90 -32.02
CA SER A 7 22.07 -14.94 -30.79
C SER A 7 21.48 -13.57 -30.46
N ILE A 8 22.25 -12.49 -30.57
CA ILE A 8 21.75 -11.12 -30.35
C ILE A 8 20.65 -10.79 -31.36
N VAL A 9 20.91 -10.99 -32.64
CA VAL A 9 19.93 -10.73 -33.72
C VAL A 9 18.69 -11.60 -33.53
N GLY A 10 18.86 -12.89 -33.20
CA GLY A 10 17.78 -13.82 -32.96
C GLY A 10 16.89 -13.41 -31.79
N VAL A 11 17.48 -13.03 -30.65
CA VAL A 11 16.73 -12.54 -29.48
C VAL A 11 16.01 -11.23 -29.79
N VAL A 12 16.68 -10.27 -30.44
CA VAL A 12 16.08 -8.99 -30.83
C VAL A 12 14.90 -9.21 -31.79
N LEU A 13 15.06 -10.05 -32.81
CA LEU A 13 14.01 -10.36 -33.76
C LEU A 13 12.85 -11.11 -33.09
N ALA A 14 13.15 -12.13 -32.27
CA ALA A 14 12.14 -12.92 -31.58
C ALA A 14 11.32 -12.07 -30.60
N ALA A 15 11.99 -11.31 -29.73
CA ALA A 15 11.33 -10.56 -28.66
C ALA A 15 10.67 -9.27 -29.13
N LEU A 16 11.35 -8.47 -29.98
CA LEU A 16 10.85 -7.14 -30.34
C LEU A 16 9.96 -7.12 -31.59
N VAL A 17 10.04 -8.14 -32.46
CA VAL A 17 9.32 -8.17 -33.74
C VAL A 17 8.36 -9.35 -33.83
N LEU A 18 8.86 -10.58 -33.65
CA LEU A 18 8.05 -11.77 -33.87
C LEU A 18 7.03 -12.02 -32.75
N MET A 19 7.39 -11.80 -31.48
CA MET A 19 6.48 -12.01 -30.36
C MET A 19 5.22 -11.13 -30.44
N PRO A 20 5.29 -9.79 -30.68
CA PRO A 20 4.08 -8.97 -30.82
C PRO A 20 3.22 -9.33 -32.05
N LEU A 21 3.84 -9.78 -33.15
CA LEU A 21 3.15 -10.10 -34.40
C LEU A 21 2.51 -11.49 -34.37
N LEU A 22 3.29 -12.50 -33.99
CA LEU A 22 2.90 -13.91 -34.04
C LEU A 22 2.23 -14.37 -32.74
N GLY A 23 2.57 -13.74 -31.61
CA GLY A 23 2.22 -14.23 -30.28
C GLY A 23 3.07 -15.44 -29.86
N LEU A 24 2.95 -15.82 -28.59
CA LEU A 24 3.77 -16.87 -27.97
C LEU A 24 3.67 -18.20 -28.72
N LYS A 25 2.44 -18.61 -29.05
CA LYS A 25 2.17 -19.89 -29.72
C LYS A 25 2.89 -19.99 -31.07
N TRP A 26 2.68 -19.02 -31.95
CA TRP A 26 3.25 -19.09 -33.30
C TRP A 26 4.74 -18.79 -33.31
N LEU A 27 5.26 -18.02 -32.35
CA LEU A 27 6.70 -17.88 -32.15
C LEU A 27 7.36 -19.23 -31.84
N LEU A 28 6.80 -20.01 -30.90
CA LEU A 28 7.32 -21.32 -30.55
C LEU A 28 7.23 -22.31 -31.72
N VAL A 29 6.08 -22.36 -32.40
CA VAL A 29 5.87 -23.23 -33.56
C VAL A 29 6.81 -22.85 -34.71
N ALA A 30 6.97 -21.57 -35.01
CA ALA A 30 7.87 -21.09 -36.05
C ALA A 30 9.34 -21.38 -35.71
N GLY A 31 9.76 -21.10 -34.47
CA GLY A 31 11.11 -21.40 -33.99
C GLY A 31 11.45 -22.88 -34.10
N ALA A 32 10.59 -23.76 -33.59
CA ALA A 32 10.76 -25.20 -33.70
C ALA A 32 10.80 -25.67 -35.16
N SER A 33 9.97 -25.08 -36.02
CA SER A 33 9.96 -25.41 -37.46
C SER A 33 11.25 -24.98 -38.15
N VAL A 34 11.81 -23.81 -37.80
CA VAL A 34 13.11 -23.33 -38.30
C VAL A 34 14.25 -24.24 -37.85
N ASP A 35 14.27 -24.64 -36.58
CA ASP A 35 15.30 -25.55 -36.05
C ASP A 35 15.28 -26.91 -36.76
N VAL A 36 14.09 -27.50 -36.94
CA VAL A 36 13.93 -28.76 -37.67
C VAL A 36 14.35 -28.62 -39.14
N ALA A 37 13.96 -27.53 -39.80
CA ALA A 37 14.34 -27.26 -41.19
C ALA A 37 15.86 -27.04 -41.34
N LEU A 38 16.49 -26.32 -40.42
CA LEU A 38 17.94 -26.09 -40.41
C LEU A 38 18.69 -27.40 -40.18
N GLY A 39 18.25 -28.23 -39.23
CA GLY A 39 18.80 -29.56 -39.00
C GLY A 39 18.72 -30.44 -40.25
N ALA A 40 17.58 -30.44 -40.93
CA ALA A 40 17.40 -31.14 -42.20
C ALA A 40 18.36 -30.63 -43.29
N LEU A 41 18.53 -29.31 -43.42
CA LEU A 41 19.44 -28.69 -44.38
C LEU A 41 20.91 -29.07 -44.13
N LEU A 42 21.34 -29.08 -42.86
CA LEU A 42 22.69 -29.48 -42.47
C LEU A 42 22.95 -30.95 -42.80
N LEU A 43 21.96 -31.83 -42.56
CA LEU A 43 22.05 -33.25 -42.94
C LEU A 43 22.19 -33.41 -44.46
N LEU A 44 21.41 -32.67 -45.26
CA LEU A 44 21.51 -32.71 -46.73
C LEU A 44 22.87 -32.29 -47.26
N ARG A 45 23.53 -31.32 -46.60
CA ARG A 45 24.86 -30.84 -47.00
C ARG A 45 26.01 -31.73 -46.51
N GLY A 46 25.77 -32.61 -45.54
CA GLY A 46 26.76 -33.53 -44.96
C GLY A 46 27.18 -34.72 -45.83
N GLY A 47 26.57 -34.93 -47.01
CA GLY A 47 27.16 -35.73 -48.10
C GLY A 47 27.09 -37.26 -48.04
N GLY A 48 26.24 -37.89 -47.21
CA GLY A 48 26.10 -39.36 -47.19
C GLY A 48 24.82 -39.88 -47.88
N ARG A 49 24.84 -41.01 -48.60
CA ARG A 49 23.61 -41.66 -49.15
C ARG A 49 22.46 -41.92 -48.14
N PRO A 50 22.68 -42.13 -46.81
CA PRO A 50 21.58 -42.18 -45.85
C PRO A 50 21.01 -40.80 -45.44
N THR A 51 21.64 -39.66 -45.80
CA THR A 51 21.21 -38.32 -45.35
C THR A 51 19.93 -37.81 -46.03
N VAL A 52 19.72 -38.10 -47.32
CA VAL A 52 18.49 -37.69 -48.04
C VAL A 52 17.25 -38.42 -47.51
N ARG A 53 17.41 -39.69 -47.08
CA ARG A 53 16.32 -40.49 -46.48
C ARG A 53 15.83 -39.93 -45.14
N VAL A 54 16.65 -39.15 -44.44
CA VAL A 54 16.32 -38.55 -43.13
C VAL A 54 15.86 -37.09 -43.29
N ALA A 55 16.40 -36.36 -44.26
CA ALA A 55 16.07 -34.95 -44.46
C ALA A 55 14.65 -34.69 -44.99
N LEU A 56 14.15 -35.52 -45.91
CA LEU A 56 12.77 -35.44 -46.42
C LEU A 56 11.72 -35.61 -45.31
N PRO A 57 11.78 -36.66 -44.45
CA PRO A 57 10.87 -36.77 -43.33
C PRO A 57 11.06 -35.67 -42.27
N ALA A 58 12.26 -35.11 -42.12
CA ALA A 58 12.47 -33.95 -41.23
C ALA A 58 11.77 -32.68 -41.75
N LEU A 59 11.85 -32.40 -43.06
CA LEU A 59 11.09 -31.30 -43.66
C LEU A 59 9.57 -31.54 -43.58
N ALA A 60 9.13 -32.78 -43.80
CA ALA A 60 7.73 -33.16 -43.58
C ALA A 60 7.32 -33.00 -42.11
N ALA A 61 8.22 -33.27 -41.15
CA ALA A 61 7.98 -33.04 -39.73
C ALA A 61 7.88 -31.55 -39.38
N ALA A 62 8.70 -30.68 -39.97
CA ALA A 62 8.56 -29.22 -39.82
C ALA A 62 7.21 -28.72 -40.36
N ALA A 63 6.80 -29.19 -41.54
CA ALA A 63 5.47 -28.90 -42.08
C ALA A 63 4.35 -29.45 -41.19
N ALA A 64 4.51 -30.67 -40.67
CA ALA A 64 3.57 -31.28 -39.75
C ALA A 64 3.48 -30.53 -38.42
N LEU A 65 4.57 -29.94 -37.91
CA LEU A 65 4.57 -29.07 -36.73
C LEU A 65 3.78 -27.78 -36.97
N LEU A 66 3.95 -27.14 -38.13
CA LEU A 66 3.14 -25.97 -38.53
C LEU A 66 1.65 -26.32 -38.59
N VAL A 67 1.32 -27.44 -39.23
CA VAL A 67 -0.06 -27.95 -39.33
C VAL A 67 -0.61 -28.31 -37.96
N ALA A 68 0.12 -29.07 -37.14
CA ALA A 68 -0.27 -29.40 -35.77
C ALA A 68 -0.51 -28.13 -34.94
N GLY A 69 0.36 -27.12 -35.10
CA GLY A 69 0.20 -25.80 -34.51
C GLY A 69 -1.15 -25.15 -34.85
N THR A 70 -1.71 -25.34 -36.06
CA THR A 70 -3.05 -24.82 -36.38
C THR A 70 -4.17 -25.48 -35.55
N PHE A 71 -4.01 -26.76 -35.19
CA PHE A 71 -5.02 -27.53 -34.45
C PHE A 71 -4.83 -27.45 -32.93
N THR A 72 -3.61 -27.22 -32.45
CA THR A 72 -3.34 -27.08 -31.01
C THR A 72 -3.89 -25.76 -30.49
N ARG A 73 -4.79 -25.81 -29.50
CA ARG A 73 -5.29 -24.62 -28.81
C ARG A 73 -4.53 -24.47 -27.49
N PHE A 74 -3.87 -23.33 -27.32
CA PHE A 74 -3.35 -22.97 -26.00
C PHE A 74 -4.50 -22.38 -25.20
N ASP A 75 -4.78 -22.97 -24.05
CA ASP A 75 -5.82 -22.46 -23.17
C ASP A 75 -5.36 -21.15 -22.53
N GLN A 76 -5.93 -20.04 -23.01
CA GLN A 76 -5.61 -18.70 -22.50
C GLN A 76 -5.94 -18.58 -21.01
N SER A 77 -6.93 -19.34 -20.52
CA SER A 77 -7.29 -19.36 -19.10
C SER A 77 -6.16 -19.93 -18.25
N VAL A 78 -5.43 -20.94 -18.75
CA VAL A 78 -4.22 -21.49 -18.14
C VAL A 78 -3.06 -20.49 -18.27
N LEU A 79 -2.81 -19.98 -19.48
CA LEU A 79 -1.66 -19.11 -19.74
C LEU A 79 -1.67 -17.82 -18.90
N THR A 80 -2.86 -17.29 -18.61
CA THR A 80 -3.00 -16.06 -17.82
C THR A 80 -3.50 -16.32 -16.40
N SER A 81 -3.35 -17.55 -15.88
CA SER A 81 -3.79 -17.93 -14.53
C SER A 81 -2.88 -17.44 -13.41
N GLY A 82 -1.69 -16.92 -13.73
CA GLY A 82 -0.75 -16.42 -12.72
C GLY A 82 -0.15 -17.53 -11.85
N VAL A 83 0.09 -18.73 -12.40
CA VAL A 83 0.60 -19.91 -11.66
C VAL A 83 1.82 -19.59 -10.80
N PHE A 84 2.74 -18.76 -11.28
CA PHE A 84 3.94 -18.37 -10.55
C PHE A 84 3.64 -17.61 -9.25
N ARG A 85 2.45 -16.98 -9.14
CA ARG A 85 1.97 -16.27 -7.95
C ARG A 85 1.17 -17.18 -7.03
N TYR A 86 0.21 -17.93 -7.57
CA TYR A 86 -0.76 -18.70 -6.77
C TYR A 86 -0.42 -20.19 -6.60
N GLY A 87 0.66 -20.68 -7.23
CA GLY A 87 1.10 -22.08 -7.15
C GLY A 87 0.15 -23.10 -7.80
N SER A 88 -0.89 -22.64 -8.51
CA SER A 88 -1.95 -23.48 -9.05
C SER A 88 -2.39 -22.99 -10.43
N ALA A 89 -2.37 -23.91 -11.40
CA ALA A 89 -2.95 -23.69 -12.72
C ALA A 89 -4.46 -23.88 -12.64
N HIS A 90 -5.17 -22.83 -12.26
CA HIS A 90 -6.63 -22.86 -12.26
C HIS A 90 -7.16 -22.91 -13.70
N ALA A 91 -7.51 -24.09 -14.22
CA ALA A 91 -8.35 -24.28 -15.42
C ALA A 91 -8.97 -25.69 -15.43
N PRO A 92 -10.27 -25.87 -15.77
CA PRO A 92 -10.76 -25.68 -17.14
C PRO A 92 -12.24 -25.25 -17.26
N GLN A 93 -12.70 -24.23 -16.51
CA GLN A 93 -14.09 -23.69 -16.59
C GLN A 93 -14.20 -22.17 -16.31
N MET A 94 -13.18 -21.37 -16.63
CA MET A 94 -13.28 -19.90 -16.58
C MET A 94 -13.53 -19.34 -18.00
N PRO A 95 -14.79 -19.26 -18.48
CA PRO A 95 -15.10 -18.92 -19.88
C PRO A 95 -14.84 -17.46 -20.28
N ASP A 96 -14.44 -16.56 -19.38
CA ASP A 96 -14.56 -15.13 -19.63
C ASP A 96 -13.22 -14.39 -19.75
N VAL A 97 -12.23 -14.94 -20.48
CA VAL A 97 -11.09 -14.13 -20.98
C VAL A 97 -11.62 -13.29 -22.14
N LEU A 98 -11.87 -12.00 -21.90
CA LEU A 98 -12.44 -11.06 -22.86
C LEU A 98 -11.39 -10.45 -23.78
N PHE A 99 -10.14 -10.40 -23.32
CA PHE A 99 -8.99 -9.92 -24.09
C PHE A 99 -7.77 -10.77 -23.74
N TYR A 100 -6.98 -11.10 -24.76
CA TYR A 100 -5.68 -11.74 -24.62
C TYR A 100 -4.79 -11.25 -25.75
N LYS A 101 -3.61 -10.73 -25.41
CA LYS A 101 -2.59 -10.39 -26.40
C LYS A 101 -1.19 -10.47 -25.79
N ASP A 102 -0.30 -11.17 -26.49
CA ASP A 102 1.13 -11.12 -26.20
C ASP A 102 1.68 -9.81 -26.79
N GLY A 103 2.10 -8.91 -25.91
CA GLY A 103 2.62 -7.59 -26.24
C GLY A 103 4.14 -7.58 -26.41
N ARG A 104 4.72 -6.37 -26.33
CA ARG A 104 6.17 -6.17 -26.46
C ARG A 104 6.91 -6.46 -25.17
N THR A 105 6.31 -6.10 -24.03
CA THR A 105 6.93 -6.27 -22.71
C THR A 105 6.21 -7.32 -21.88
N ALA A 106 4.93 -7.59 -22.16
CA ALA A 106 4.16 -8.57 -21.39
C ALA A 106 2.96 -9.12 -22.16
N THR A 107 2.43 -10.25 -21.70
CA THR A 107 1.10 -10.74 -22.09
C THR A 107 0.04 -10.00 -21.30
N VAL A 108 -0.89 -9.33 -21.99
CA VAL A 108 -1.99 -8.59 -21.38
C VAL A 108 -3.29 -9.39 -21.54
N SER A 109 -4.09 -9.43 -20.49
CA SER A 109 -5.41 -10.07 -20.52
C SER A 109 -6.45 -9.32 -19.71
N VAL A 110 -7.71 -9.36 -20.18
CA VAL A 110 -8.88 -8.90 -19.42
C VAL A 110 -9.78 -10.09 -19.18
N ARG A 111 -10.25 -10.22 -17.95
CA ARG A 111 -11.11 -11.30 -17.51
C ARG A 111 -12.31 -10.75 -16.76
N ARG A 112 -13.45 -11.44 -16.86
CA ARG A 112 -14.54 -11.20 -15.92
C ARG A 112 -14.17 -11.77 -14.55
N ILE A 113 -14.44 -11.01 -13.50
CA ILE A 113 -14.26 -11.45 -12.12
C ILE A 113 -15.33 -12.50 -11.80
N PHE A 114 -14.91 -13.67 -11.32
CA PHE A 114 -15.79 -14.81 -11.07
C PHE A 114 -17.00 -14.43 -10.20
N GLY A 115 -18.20 -14.84 -10.63
CA GLY A 115 -19.45 -14.57 -9.91
C GLY A 115 -19.91 -13.10 -9.94
N SER A 116 -19.29 -12.24 -10.75
CA SER A 116 -19.66 -10.83 -10.88
C SER A 116 -19.61 -10.36 -12.34
N HIS A 117 -20.17 -9.19 -12.62
CA HIS A 117 -19.95 -8.51 -13.91
C HIS A 117 -18.74 -7.55 -13.90
N GLY A 118 -17.92 -7.60 -12.85
CA GLY A 118 -16.68 -6.84 -12.77
C GLY A 118 -15.60 -7.35 -13.72
N LEU A 119 -14.59 -6.53 -13.97
CA LEU A 119 -13.47 -6.82 -14.87
C LEU A 119 -12.14 -6.73 -14.13
N SER A 120 -11.20 -7.61 -14.47
CA SER A 120 -9.82 -7.59 -14.02
C SER A 120 -8.89 -7.58 -15.23
N LEU A 121 -7.98 -6.60 -15.26
CA LEU A 121 -6.90 -6.46 -16.21
C LEU A 121 -5.62 -6.98 -15.56
N ALA A 122 -4.92 -7.85 -16.28
CA ALA A 122 -3.74 -8.52 -15.77
C ALA A 122 -2.58 -8.49 -16.76
N THR A 123 -1.38 -8.37 -16.22
CA THR A 123 -0.10 -8.36 -16.93
C THR A 123 0.68 -9.61 -16.55
N ASN A 124 1.00 -10.44 -17.53
CA ASN A 124 1.53 -11.80 -17.35
C ASN A 124 0.68 -12.67 -16.41
N GLY A 125 -0.63 -12.43 -16.33
CA GLY A 125 -1.54 -13.15 -15.42
C GLY A 125 -1.56 -12.63 -13.98
N LYS A 126 -0.79 -11.59 -13.63
CA LYS A 126 -0.96 -10.84 -12.38
C LYS A 126 -1.99 -9.72 -12.57
N PRO A 127 -3.11 -9.69 -11.82
CA PRO A 127 -4.01 -8.54 -11.83
C PRO A 127 -3.28 -7.26 -11.44
N ASP A 128 -3.45 -6.21 -12.24
CA ASP A 128 -2.92 -4.86 -12.02
C ASP A 128 -4.01 -3.79 -11.92
N ALA A 129 -5.21 -4.09 -12.41
CA ALA A 129 -6.38 -3.27 -12.15
C ALA A 129 -7.64 -4.10 -12.16
N SER A 130 -8.59 -3.77 -11.29
CA SER A 130 -9.90 -4.40 -11.29
C SER A 130 -11.00 -3.45 -10.83
N LEU A 131 -12.17 -3.56 -11.46
CA LEU A 131 -13.36 -2.77 -11.15
C LEU A 131 -14.58 -3.68 -11.00
N GLY A 132 -15.40 -3.40 -10.00
CA GLY A 132 -16.69 -4.05 -9.84
C GLY A 132 -17.74 -3.59 -10.84
N PRO A 133 -18.89 -4.28 -10.88
CA PRO A 133 -19.98 -4.01 -11.82
C PRO A 133 -20.57 -2.60 -11.70
N GLU A 134 -20.47 -1.96 -10.53
CA GLU A 134 -21.00 -0.62 -10.26
C GLU A 134 -20.36 0.48 -11.12
N TRP A 135 -19.20 0.22 -11.71
CA TRP A 135 -18.47 1.14 -12.59
C TRP A 135 -18.91 1.05 -14.05
N PHE A 136 -19.66 0.00 -14.44
CA PHE A 136 -20.08 -0.23 -15.83
C PHE A 136 -21.54 0.13 -16.12
N VAL A 137 -22.29 0.55 -15.10
CA VAL A 137 -23.70 0.93 -15.21
C VAL A 137 -23.90 2.41 -14.85
N ALA A 138 -25.11 2.95 -14.96
CA ALA A 138 -25.39 4.28 -14.43
C ALA A 138 -25.34 4.26 -12.88
N PRO A 139 -24.92 5.35 -12.21
CA PRO A 139 -24.96 5.41 -10.75
C PRO A 139 -26.37 5.10 -10.24
N ALA A 140 -26.47 4.09 -9.38
CA ALA A 140 -27.72 3.67 -8.76
C ALA A 140 -27.64 3.93 -7.23
N THR A 141 -28.10 2.99 -6.42
CA THR A 141 -27.91 3.05 -4.96
C THR A 141 -26.42 3.05 -4.62
N PRO A 142 -25.92 4.04 -3.86
CA PRO A 142 -24.52 4.10 -3.46
C PRO A 142 -24.07 2.84 -2.71
N GLY A 143 -22.97 2.22 -3.16
CA GLY A 143 -22.38 1.01 -2.57
C GLY A 143 -21.05 1.27 -1.89
N ARG A 144 -20.35 0.19 -1.49
CA ARG A 144 -18.93 0.26 -1.07
C ARG A 144 -18.03 0.27 -2.30
N PHE A 145 -16.80 0.78 -2.15
CA PHE A 145 -15.76 0.49 -3.14
C PHE A 145 -15.56 -1.02 -3.20
N THR A 146 -15.46 -1.56 -4.41
CA THR A 146 -15.08 -2.94 -4.63
C THR A 146 -13.76 -2.99 -5.39
N HIS A 147 -12.99 -4.06 -5.17
CA HIS A 147 -11.75 -4.30 -5.90
C HIS A 147 -10.79 -3.09 -5.82
N ASP A 148 -10.02 -2.81 -6.87
CA ASP A 148 -8.99 -1.76 -6.89
C ASP A 148 -9.56 -0.36 -7.17
N ALA A 149 -10.90 -0.20 -7.17
CA ALA A 149 -11.52 1.09 -7.46
C ALA A 149 -11.15 2.15 -6.41
N SER A 150 -11.05 1.76 -5.13
CA SER A 150 -10.64 2.66 -4.05
C SER A 150 -9.24 3.21 -4.29
N THR A 151 -8.26 2.35 -4.58
CA THR A 151 -6.88 2.75 -4.88
C THR A 151 -6.82 3.66 -6.11
N GLN A 152 -7.40 3.25 -7.23
CA GLN A 152 -7.34 3.98 -8.51
C GLN A 152 -8.05 5.35 -8.48
N ILE A 153 -8.96 5.58 -7.53
CA ILE A 153 -9.68 6.86 -7.38
C ILE A 153 -9.07 7.71 -6.27
N LEU A 154 -8.72 7.12 -5.12
CA LEU A 154 -8.17 7.88 -4.01
C LEU A 154 -6.74 8.33 -4.30
N LEU A 155 -5.95 7.54 -5.03
CA LEU A 155 -4.59 7.91 -5.38
C LEU A 155 -4.48 9.27 -6.10
N PRO A 156 -5.17 9.49 -7.24
CA PRO A 156 -5.13 10.78 -7.91
C PRO A 156 -5.74 11.90 -7.05
N LEU A 157 -6.84 11.64 -6.32
CA LEU A 157 -7.56 12.69 -5.58
C LEU A 157 -6.83 13.14 -4.31
N LEU A 158 -6.21 12.22 -3.57
CA LEU A 158 -5.38 12.56 -2.41
C LEU A 158 -4.18 13.39 -2.86
N THR A 159 -3.52 13.01 -3.95
CA THR A 159 -2.39 13.78 -4.51
C THR A 159 -2.85 15.17 -4.99
N LEU A 160 -3.96 15.25 -5.72
CA LEU A 160 -4.55 16.50 -6.21
C LEU A 160 -4.99 17.42 -5.07
N ALA A 161 -5.44 16.89 -3.93
CA ALA A 161 -5.81 17.70 -2.77
C ALA A 161 -4.63 18.51 -2.21
N HIS A 162 -3.38 18.06 -2.39
CA HIS A 162 -2.19 18.81 -1.98
C HIS A 162 -1.74 19.86 -3.01
N VAL A 163 -2.31 19.84 -4.21
CA VAL A 163 -2.07 20.79 -5.30
C VAL A 163 -3.39 21.09 -6.04
N PRO A 164 -4.41 21.66 -5.34
CA PRO A 164 -5.74 21.80 -5.91
C PRO A 164 -5.78 22.70 -7.14
N ASP A 165 -4.80 23.59 -7.31
CA ASP A 165 -4.66 24.48 -8.46
C ASP A 165 -3.84 23.89 -9.63
N ALA A 166 -3.56 22.58 -9.62
CA ALA A 166 -2.83 21.89 -10.68
C ALA A 166 -3.47 22.11 -12.06
N ARG A 167 -2.61 22.36 -13.07
CA ARG A 167 -3.01 22.51 -14.48
C ARG A 167 -2.51 21.37 -15.35
N THR A 168 -1.34 20.84 -15.06
CA THR A 168 -0.75 19.73 -15.82
C THR A 168 -0.47 18.54 -14.92
N ALA A 169 -0.81 17.35 -15.40
CA ALA A 169 -0.53 16.10 -14.71
C ALA A 169 0.16 15.08 -15.62
N ALA A 170 1.01 14.23 -15.04
CA ALA A 170 1.50 13.01 -15.67
C ALA A 170 1.12 11.80 -14.81
N VAL A 171 0.73 10.70 -15.47
CA VAL A 171 0.34 9.44 -14.84
C VAL A 171 1.20 8.33 -15.44
N ILE A 172 2.05 7.70 -14.63
CA ILE A 172 2.92 6.60 -15.05
C ILE A 172 2.19 5.28 -14.76
N GLY A 173 1.86 4.56 -15.83
CA GLY A 173 1.03 3.37 -15.81
C GLY A 173 -0.41 3.70 -16.22
N GLN A 174 -0.96 2.92 -17.15
CA GLN A 174 -2.36 3.06 -17.57
C GLN A 174 -3.29 2.26 -16.66
N GLY A 175 -2.96 0.99 -16.36
CA GLY A 175 -3.87 0.08 -15.66
C GLY A 175 -5.24 0.06 -16.35
N SER A 176 -6.33 0.28 -15.60
CA SER A 176 -7.67 0.42 -16.19
C SER A 176 -7.94 1.81 -16.80
N GLY A 177 -7.07 2.81 -16.64
CA GLY A 177 -7.30 4.20 -17.05
C GLY A 177 -8.13 5.04 -16.08
N MET A 178 -8.53 4.47 -14.94
CA MET A 178 -9.37 5.15 -13.94
C MET A 178 -8.68 6.36 -13.29
N SER A 179 -7.37 6.32 -13.07
CA SER A 179 -6.64 7.43 -12.45
C SER A 179 -6.66 8.69 -13.33
N THR A 180 -6.33 8.53 -14.62
CA THR A 180 -6.47 9.59 -15.64
C THR A 180 -7.91 10.06 -15.79
N HIS A 181 -8.88 9.14 -15.82
CA HIS A 181 -10.30 9.50 -15.89
C HIS A 181 -10.74 10.36 -14.69
N THR A 182 -10.27 10.01 -13.50
CA THR A 182 -10.61 10.68 -12.24
C THR A 182 -10.02 12.09 -12.21
N LEU A 183 -8.73 12.24 -12.55
CA LEU A 183 -8.10 13.55 -12.68
C LEU A 183 -8.85 14.44 -13.67
N LEU A 184 -9.18 13.94 -14.87
CA LEU A 184 -9.91 14.70 -15.88
C LEU A 184 -11.34 15.07 -15.47
N GLY A 185 -11.87 14.52 -14.37
CA GLY A 185 -13.10 15.01 -13.74
C GLY A 185 -12.98 16.43 -13.18
N ASP A 186 -11.76 16.93 -13.01
CA ASP A 186 -11.48 18.32 -12.70
C ASP A 186 -11.29 19.17 -13.97
N SER A 187 -12.05 20.25 -14.08
CA SER A 187 -11.95 21.22 -15.18
C SER A 187 -10.74 22.14 -15.06
N ALA A 188 -10.06 22.21 -13.91
CA ALA A 188 -8.87 23.04 -13.75
C ALA A 188 -7.66 22.47 -14.50
N LEU A 189 -7.56 21.13 -14.61
CA LEU A 189 -6.54 20.47 -15.41
C LEU A 189 -6.74 20.77 -16.90
N THR A 190 -5.67 21.21 -17.55
CA THR A 190 -5.61 21.53 -18.98
C THR A 190 -4.96 20.42 -19.80
N SER A 191 -4.17 19.55 -19.18
CA SER A 191 -3.48 18.44 -19.83
C SER A 191 -3.17 17.32 -18.82
N VAL A 192 -3.43 16.07 -19.21
CA VAL A 192 -3.03 14.87 -18.47
C VAL A 192 -2.30 13.92 -19.42
N LEU A 193 -1.03 13.66 -19.15
CA LEU A 193 -0.20 12.73 -19.91
C LEU A 193 -0.13 11.36 -19.22
N THR A 194 -0.76 10.33 -19.79
CA THR A 194 -0.54 8.95 -19.38
C THR A 194 0.69 8.37 -20.09
N ILE A 195 1.61 7.77 -19.34
CA ILE A 195 2.83 7.13 -19.82
C ILE A 195 2.69 5.63 -19.60
N GLU A 196 2.62 4.85 -20.67
CA GLU A 196 2.41 3.40 -20.61
C GLU A 196 3.45 2.68 -21.47
N ILE A 197 4.14 1.69 -20.90
CA ILE A 197 5.20 0.97 -21.61
C ILE A 197 4.64 -0.11 -22.56
N GLU A 198 3.49 -0.70 -22.22
CA GLU A 198 2.85 -1.78 -22.95
C GLU A 198 1.61 -1.28 -23.72
N PRO A 199 1.68 -1.09 -25.05
CA PRO A 199 0.54 -0.61 -25.84
C PRO A 199 -0.70 -1.51 -25.73
N GLU A 200 -0.55 -2.81 -25.47
CA GLU A 200 -1.69 -3.70 -25.29
C GLU A 200 -2.46 -3.41 -23.98
N MET A 201 -1.84 -2.80 -22.95
CA MET A 201 -2.56 -2.31 -21.76
C MET A 201 -3.54 -1.19 -22.10
N LEU A 202 -3.14 -0.27 -22.99
CA LEU A 202 -4.02 0.80 -23.48
C LEU A 202 -5.20 0.23 -24.29
N ARG A 203 -4.97 -0.78 -25.13
CA ARG A 203 -6.04 -1.43 -25.91
C ARG A 203 -6.98 -2.22 -25.01
N ALA A 204 -6.45 -2.99 -24.07
CA ALA A 204 -7.21 -3.80 -23.14
C ALA A 204 -8.08 -2.94 -22.20
N SER A 205 -7.53 -1.83 -21.70
CA SER A 205 -8.27 -0.91 -20.82
C SER A 205 -9.50 -0.27 -21.50
N ARG A 206 -9.59 -0.23 -22.83
CA ARG A 206 -10.85 0.18 -23.52
C ARG A 206 -12.05 -0.70 -23.19
N LEU A 207 -11.87 -1.92 -22.70
CA LEU A 207 -12.98 -2.75 -22.22
C LEU A 207 -13.61 -2.21 -20.92
N PHE A 208 -12.97 -1.26 -20.24
CA PHE A 208 -13.46 -0.66 -19.01
C PHE A 208 -14.39 0.55 -19.24
N TYR A 209 -14.81 0.82 -20.48
CA TYR A 209 -15.86 1.82 -20.71
C TYR A 209 -17.19 1.41 -20.03
N PRO A 210 -17.99 2.37 -19.53
CA PRO A 210 -17.73 3.82 -19.53
C PRO A 210 -16.86 4.33 -18.37
N ALA A 211 -16.40 3.47 -17.46
CA ALA A 211 -15.72 3.86 -16.22
C ALA A 211 -14.49 4.76 -16.45
N ASN A 212 -13.72 4.49 -17.50
CA ASN A 212 -12.52 5.23 -17.84
C ASN A 212 -12.67 6.19 -19.04
N ARG A 213 -13.90 6.53 -19.45
CA ARG A 213 -14.20 7.24 -20.70
C ARG A 213 -13.31 8.47 -20.96
N ARG A 214 -13.12 9.34 -19.95
CA ARG A 214 -12.30 10.56 -20.08
C ARG A 214 -10.83 10.27 -20.43
N ALA A 215 -10.28 9.12 -20.04
CA ALA A 215 -8.90 8.76 -20.39
C ALA A 215 -8.67 8.60 -21.90
N PHE A 216 -9.74 8.40 -22.68
CA PHE A 216 -9.68 8.20 -24.13
C PHE A 216 -10.39 9.30 -24.92
N ASP A 217 -11.52 9.80 -24.42
CA ASP A 217 -12.40 10.69 -25.19
C ASP A 217 -12.17 12.18 -24.85
N ASP A 218 -11.57 12.50 -23.71
CA ASP A 218 -11.32 13.89 -23.32
C ASP A 218 -10.13 14.46 -24.10
N PRO A 219 -10.26 15.61 -24.79
CA PRO A 219 -9.18 16.17 -25.60
C PRO A 219 -7.96 16.60 -24.78
N ARG A 220 -8.08 16.69 -23.44
CA ARG A 220 -6.98 16.98 -22.52
C ARG A 220 -6.18 15.73 -22.14
N SER A 221 -6.64 14.53 -22.54
CA SER A 221 -5.94 13.27 -22.32
C SER A 221 -4.93 13.03 -23.44
N HIS A 222 -3.68 12.81 -23.06
CA HIS A 222 -2.59 12.47 -23.97
C HIS A 222 -1.93 11.18 -23.51
N VAL A 223 -1.51 10.34 -24.46
CA VAL A 223 -0.83 9.07 -24.15
C VAL A 223 0.53 9.03 -24.82
N ALA A 224 1.56 8.66 -24.06
CA ALA A 224 2.87 8.31 -24.56
C ALA A 224 3.12 6.81 -24.34
N ILE A 225 3.36 6.08 -25.43
CA ILE A 225 3.80 4.68 -25.35
C ILE A 225 5.32 4.64 -25.24
N ASP A 226 5.84 4.62 -24.02
CA ASP A 226 7.26 4.64 -23.72
C ASP A 226 7.54 4.18 -22.29
N ASP A 227 8.80 3.85 -21.99
CA ASP A 227 9.28 3.69 -20.62
C ASP A 227 9.35 5.08 -19.93
N ALA A 228 8.84 5.17 -18.71
CA ALA A 228 8.77 6.46 -18.01
C ALA A 228 10.15 7.07 -17.71
N ARG A 229 11.16 6.24 -17.43
CA ARG A 229 12.53 6.73 -17.21
C ARG A 229 13.09 7.33 -18.50
N SER A 230 12.87 6.65 -19.62
CA SER A 230 13.30 7.06 -20.96
C SER A 230 12.56 8.32 -21.44
N LEU A 231 11.25 8.40 -21.21
CA LEU A 231 10.44 9.57 -21.56
C LEU A 231 10.88 10.81 -20.78
N PHE A 232 11.06 10.68 -19.46
CA PHE A 232 11.57 11.79 -18.66
C PHE A 232 13.00 12.15 -19.08
N ALA A 233 13.86 11.20 -19.44
CA ALA A 233 15.21 11.53 -19.90
C ALA A 233 15.24 12.31 -21.23
N SER A 234 14.21 12.16 -22.07
CA SER A 234 14.15 12.78 -23.42
C SER A 234 13.30 14.05 -23.51
N ARG A 235 12.48 14.36 -22.51
CA ARG A 235 11.59 15.54 -22.47
C ARG A 235 12.07 16.59 -21.46
N GLY A 236 11.54 17.81 -21.57
CA GLY A 236 11.79 18.91 -20.63
C GLY A 236 10.53 19.54 -20.03
N GLU A 237 9.35 18.98 -20.32
CA GLU A 237 8.06 19.46 -19.81
C GLU A 237 7.97 19.26 -18.29
N ARG A 238 7.29 20.16 -17.59
CA ARG A 238 7.08 20.06 -16.13
C ARG A 238 5.60 19.92 -15.80
N PHE A 239 5.30 19.18 -14.75
CA PHE A 239 3.96 18.86 -14.30
C PHE A 239 3.72 19.39 -12.88
N ASP A 240 2.51 19.86 -12.62
CA ASP A 240 2.08 20.19 -11.26
C ASP A 240 1.80 18.94 -10.44
N LEU A 241 1.48 17.83 -11.10
CA LEU A 241 1.16 16.56 -10.47
C LEU A 241 1.80 15.42 -11.26
N ILE A 242 2.54 14.53 -10.60
CA ILE A 242 3.02 13.27 -11.20
C ILE A 242 2.52 12.12 -10.34
N LEU A 243 1.79 11.17 -10.92
CA LEU A 243 1.44 9.90 -10.30
C LEU A 243 2.34 8.79 -10.85
N SER A 244 2.82 7.94 -9.96
CA SER A 244 3.50 6.70 -10.31
C SER A 244 2.71 5.51 -9.78
N GLU A 245 2.16 4.74 -10.71
CA GLU A 245 1.28 3.59 -10.47
C GLU A 245 1.85 2.29 -11.07
N PRO A 246 3.11 1.94 -10.77
CA PRO A 246 3.68 0.71 -11.27
C PRO A 246 3.10 -0.52 -10.53
N SER A 247 3.30 -1.68 -11.14
CA SER A 247 2.91 -2.98 -10.59
C SER A 247 3.66 -3.35 -9.29
N ASN A 248 3.45 -4.57 -8.77
CA ASN A 248 4.17 -5.04 -7.59
C ASN A 248 5.70 -5.02 -7.83
N PRO A 249 6.52 -4.63 -6.84
CA PRO A 249 7.97 -4.47 -7.06
C PRO A 249 8.75 -5.76 -7.39
N TRP A 250 8.19 -6.94 -7.10
CA TRP A 250 8.78 -8.23 -7.48
C TRP A 250 8.57 -8.57 -8.97
N VAL A 251 7.76 -7.79 -9.69
CA VAL A 251 7.63 -7.92 -11.15
C VAL A 251 8.89 -7.37 -11.81
N ALA A 252 9.48 -8.15 -12.71
CA ALA A 252 10.73 -7.81 -13.37
C ALA A 252 10.72 -6.40 -13.97
N GLY A 253 11.74 -5.59 -13.64
CA GLY A 253 11.92 -4.22 -14.12
C GLY A 253 11.12 -3.15 -13.37
N VAL A 254 10.17 -3.51 -12.51
CA VAL A 254 9.29 -2.56 -11.83
C VAL A 254 9.97 -1.89 -10.63
N SER A 255 10.83 -2.62 -9.92
CA SER A 255 11.61 -2.12 -8.78
C SER A 255 12.41 -0.83 -9.08
N GLY A 256 12.80 -0.63 -10.33
CA GLY A 256 13.51 0.57 -10.82
C GLY A 256 12.70 1.87 -10.76
N LEU A 257 11.37 1.79 -10.58
CA LEU A 257 10.49 2.95 -10.35
C LEU A 257 10.36 3.32 -8.86
N PHE A 258 11.10 2.62 -7.99
CA PHE A 258 11.12 2.86 -6.54
C PHE A 258 12.53 3.21 -6.04
N THR A 259 13.40 3.73 -6.92
CA THR A 259 14.80 4.06 -6.60
C THR A 259 14.99 5.55 -6.35
N ARG A 260 16.00 5.91 -5.55
CA ARG A 260 16.35 7.33 -5.31
C ARG A 260 16.69 8.04 -6.63
N GLU A 261 17.29 7.35 -7.59
CA GLU A 261 17.59 7.89 -8.92
C GLU A 261 16.33 8.25 -9.68
N PHE A 262 15.34 7.34 -9.70
CA PHE A 262 14.05 7.61 -10.32
C PHE A 262 13.33 8.79 -9.64
N TYR A 263 13.26 8.81 -8.30
CA TYR A 263 12.61 9.90 -7.58
C TYR A 263 13.29 11.24 -7.80
N ARG A 264 14.63 11.31 -7.79
CA ARG A 264 15.39 12.52 -8.14
C ARG A 264 15.12 12.96 -9.57
N HIS A 265 14.97 12.02 -10.49
CA HIS A 265 14.63 12.32 -11.87
C HIS A 265 13.21 12.88 -11.98
N ALA A 266 12.19 12.16 -11.47
CA ALA A 266 10.80 12.60 -11.44
C ALA A 266 10.63 13.99 -10.79
N ARG A 267 11.36 14.27 -9.70
CA ARG A 267 11.39 15.58 -9.05
C ARG A 267 11.81 16.71 -10.00
N ARG A 268 12.70 16.47 -10.97
CA ARG A 268 13.10 17.48 -11.96
C ARG A 268 11.98 17.83 -12.93
N PHE A 269 11.00 16.95 -13.09
CA PHE A 269 9.82 17.14 -13.93
C PHE A 269 8.65 17.74 -13.17
N LEU A 270 8.78 18.01 -11.87
CA LEU A 270 7.78 18.78 -11.14
C LEU A 270 7.99 20.27 -11.33
N THR A 271 6.89 21.02 -11.31
CA THR A 271 6.92 22.47 -11.08
C THR A 271 7.34 22.76 -9.63
N ARG A 272 7.67 24.01 -9.31
CA ARG A 272 8.10 24.40 -7.95
C ARG A 272 7.06 24.04 -6.87
N ARG A 273 5.77 24.09 -7.22
CA ARG A 273 4.66 23.76 -6.31
C ARG A 273 4.14 22.33 -6.56
N GLY A 274 4.84 21.56 -7.40
CA GLY A 274 4.37 20.27 -7.86
C GLY A 274 4.45 19.18 -6.81
N VAL A 275 3.57 18.20 -6.94
CA VAL A 275 3.40 17.08 -6.02
C VAL A 275 3.56 15.76 -6.77
N PHE A 276 4.27 14.83 -6.14
CA PHE A 276 4.44 13.46 -6.61
C PHE A 276 3.61 12.50 -5.75
N GLY A 277 2.87 11.59 -6.38
CA GLY A 277 2.14 10.52 -5.70
C GLY A 277 2.68 9.16 -6.13
N GLN A 278 3.12 8.33 -5.18
CA GLN A 278 3.58 6.96 -5.43
C GLN A 278 2.62 5.95 -4.83
N TRP A 279 2.06 5.07 -5.66
CA TRP A 279 1.38 3.87 -5.18
C TRP A 279 2.40 2.79 -4.79
N LEU A 280 2.19 2.12 -3.66
CA LEU A 280 2.99 1.00 -3.21
C LEU A 280 2.12 -0.05 -2.50
N HIS A 281 2.25 -1.30 -2.94
CA HIS A 281 1.56 -2.44 -2.33
C HIS A 281 2.25 -2.85 -1.03
N LEU A 282 1.48 -3.19 0.03
CA LEU A 282 2.04 -3.76 1.26
C LEU A 282 1.92 -5.28 1.35
N THR A 283 1.28 -5.92 0.36
CA THR A 283 1.23 -7.39 0.25
C THR A 283 2.45 -7.94 -0.48
N GLU A 284 2.90 -9.14 -0.12
CA GLU A 284 4.01 -9.86 -0.76
C GLU A 284 5.35 -9.11 -0.70
N ILE A 285 5.51 -8.27 0.33
CA ILE A 285 6.69 -7.45 0.63
C ILE A 285 6.79 -7.29 2.14
N ASN A 286 7.99 -7.22 2.71
CA ASN A 286 8.16 -6.99 4.16
C ASN A 286 8.40 -5.50 4.50
N ASP A 287 8.24 -5.15 5.78
CA ASP A 287 8.41 -3.78 6.29
C ASP A 287 9.78 -3.18 5.97
N GLY A 288 10.87 -3.98 6.00
CA GLY A 288 12.22 -3.50 5.71
C GLY A 288 12.39 -3.04 4.26
N LEU A 289 11.74 -3.75 3.33
CA LEU A 289 11.75 -3.39 1.91
C LEU A 289 10.89 -2.16 1.64
N VAL A 290 9.71 -2.06 2.25
CA VAL A 290 8.89 -0.83 2.19
C VAL A 290 9.66 0.36 2.76
N LEU A 291 10.34 0.19 3.89
CA LEU A 291 11.19 1.22 4.47
C LEU A 291 12.33 1.65 3.54
N SER A 292 12.91 0.73 2.76
CA SER A 292 13.91 1.09 1.74
C SER A 292 13.35 2.02 0.65
N VAL A 293 12.08 1.86 0.28
CA VAL A 293 11.38 2.75 -0.65
C VAL A 293 11.13 4.11 -0.02
N VAL A 294 10.63 4.12 1.22
CA VAL A 294 10.34 5.36 1.96
C VAL A 294 11.63 6.17 2.21
N ARG A 295 12.76 5.50 2.46
CA ARG A 295 14.09 6.15 2.53
C ARG A 295 14.46 6.81 1.20
N ALA A 296 14.30 6.11 0.08
CA ALA A 296 14.58 6.66 -1.25
C ALA A 296 13.72 7.90 -1.56
N VAL A 297 12.45 7.92 -1.11
CA VAL A 297 11.60 9.12 -1.17
C VAL A 297 12.16 10.23 -0.27
N ALA A 298 12.46 9.93 1.00
CA ALA A 298 12.97 10.90 1.98
C ALA A 298 14.29 11.56 1.56
N GLU A 299 15.16 10.83 0.85
CA GLU A 299 16.40 11.38 0.30
C GLU A 299 16.21 12.25 -0.95
N SER A 300 15.05 12.13 -1.60
CA SER A 300 14.76 12.80 -2.87
C SER A 300 13.83 14.00 -2.70
N PHE A 301 12.94 13.95 -1.72
CA PHE A 301 11.93 14.97 -1.42
C PHE A 301 12.05 15.47 0.03
N PRO A 302 12.05 16.80 0.25
CA PRO A 302 12.13 17.37 1.59
C PRO A 302 10.92 17.07 2.50
N ALA A 303 9.74 16.87 1.92
CA ALA A 303 8.54 16.55 2.68
C ALA A 303 7.66 15.54 1.94
N TYR A 304 7.08 14.62 2.70
CA TYR A 304 6.14 13.63 2.22
C TYR A 304 5.16 13.20 3.33
N THR A 305 4.08 12.54 2.94
CA THR A 305 3.10 11.93 3.84
C THR A 305 2.65 10.59 3.26
N VAL A 306 2.52 9.59 4.12
CA VAL A 306 2.02 8.26 3.77
C VAL A 306 0.53 8.18 4.12
N TYR A 307 -0.27 7.72 3.17
CA TYR A 307 -1.69 7.43 3.31
C TYR A 307 -1.91 5.94 3.09
N THR A 308 -2.71 5.29 3.93
CA THR A 308 -3.20 3.94 3.64
C THR A 308 -4.45 4.08 2.79
N VAL A 309 -4.40 3.50 1.60
CA VAL A 309 -5.55 3.37 0.70
C VAL A 309 -6.05 1.93 0.79
N GLY A 310 -7.22 1.62 0.20
CA GLY A 310 -7.83 0.29 0.34
C GLY A 310 -6.91 -0.85 -0.10
N ASN A 311 -7.32 -2.10 0.14
CA ASN A 311 -6.62 -3.30 -0.33
C ASN A 311 -5.18 -3.51 0.20
N HIS A 312 -4.84 -2.97 1.38
CA HIS A 312 -3.47 -3.04 1.94
C HIS A 312 -2.42 -2.32 1.08
N ASP A 313 -2.82 -1.22 0.47
CA ASP A 313 -1.92 -0.37 -0.29
C ASP A 313 -1.62 0.93 0.47
N VAL A 314 -0.50 1.56 0.13
CA VAL A 314 -0.20 2.92 0.56
C VAL A 314 0.03 3.83 -0.63
N LEU A 315 -0.29 5.10 -0.42
CA LEU A 315 0.09 6.22 -1.25
C LEU A 315 1.12 7.04 -0.49
N ILE A 316 2.24 7.35 -1.12
CA ILE A 316 3.21 8.33 -0.63
C ILE A 316 3.05 9.61 -1.44
N VAL A 317 2.59 10.68 -0.80
CA VAL A 317 2.50 12.01 -1.41
C VAL A 317 3.72 12.82 -1.00
N ALA A 318 4.51 13.28 -1.96
CA ALA A 318 5.76 14.00 -1.75
C ALA A 318 5.79 15.33 -2.51
N THR A 319 6.53 16.32 -1.99
CA THR A 319 6.64 17.65 -2.60
C THR A 319 8.09 18.13 -2.64
N THR A 320 8.36 19.07 -3.54
CA THR A 320 9.66 19.76 -3.62
C THR A 320 9.80 20.91 -2.63
N GLU A 321 8.69 21.34 -2.00
CA GLU A 321 8.68 22.37 -0.96
C GLU A 321 9.02 21.78 0.43
N PRO A 322 9.55 22.57 1.37
CA PRO A 322 9.94 22.08 2.72
C PRO A 322 8.83 21.42 3.53
N HIS A 323 7.57 21.70 3.19
CA HIS A 323 6.39 21.13 3.84
C HIS A 323 5.34 20.82 2.78
N LEU A 324 4.63 19.71 2.98
CA LEU A 324 3.45 19.38 2.19
C LEU A 324 2.31 20.31 2.61
N ARG A 325 1.59 20.89 1.65
CA ARG A 325 0.43 21.75 1.95
C ARG A 325 -0.66 20.92 2.62
N PRO A 326 -1.48 21.51 3.50
CA PRO A 326 -2.71 20.87 3.94
C PRO A 326 -3.56 20.45 2.74
N ALA A 327 -4.15 19.27 2.81
CA ALA A 327 -5.01 18.77 1.75
C ALA A 327 -6.29 19.62 1.67
N ASP A 328 -6.63 20.07 0.46
CA ASP A 328 -7.89 20.72 0.15
C ASP A 328 -8.91 19.67 -0.32
N TRP A 329 -9.77 19.23 0.59
CA TRP A 329 -10.79 18.22 0.29
C TRP A 329 -11.91 18.72 -0.62
N SER A 330 -11.97 20.01 -0.96
CA SER A 330 -12.93 20.53 -1.94
C SER A 330 -12.75 19.94 -3.34
N VAL A 331 -11.58 19.35 -3.65
CA VAL A 331 -11.33 18.65 -4.92
C VAL A 331 -12.31 17.50 -5.15
N PHE A 332 -12.79 16.84 -4.09
CA PHE A 332 -13.80 15.77 -4.17
C PHE A 332 -15.19 16.28 -4.56
N ALA A 333 -15.47 17.56 -4.32
CA ALA A 333 -16.74 18.21 -4.66
C ALA A 333 -16.77 18.77 -6.09
N ARG A 334 -15.66 18.66 -6.85
CA ARG A 334 -15.62 19.10 -8.26
C ARG A 334 -16.67 18.36 -9.08
N PRO A 335 -17.45 19.03 -9.94
CA PRO A 335 -18.63 18.43 -10.56
C PRO A 335 -18.37 17.09 -11.29
N GLY A 336 -17.26 16.97 -12.02
CA GLY A 336 -16.91 15.74 -12.74
C GLY A 336 -16.44 14.60 -11.84
N ILE A 337 -15.83 14.91 -10.69
CA ILE A 337 -15.38 13.95 -9.67
C ILE A 337 -16.57 13.53 -8.79
N ALA A 338 -17.29 14.49 -8.21
CA ALA A 338 -18.47 14.24 -7.38
C ALA A 338 -19.53 13.43 -8.14
N GLY A 339 -19.69 13.67 -9.45
CA GLY A 339 -20.59 12.92 -10.31
C GLY A 339 -20.34 11.41 -10.30
N GLU A 340 -19.07 10.99 -10.35
CA GLU A 340 -18.67 9.58 -10.29
C GLU A 340 -18.74 9.03 -8.87
N LEU A 341 -18.36 9.83 -7.86
CA LEU A 341 -18.40 9.42 -6.46
C LEU A 341 -19.81 9.15 -5.93
N ARG A 342 -20.88 9.53 -6.65
CA ARG A 342 -22.27 9.13 -6.32
C ARG A 342 -22.50 7.61 -6.35
N ARG A 343 -21.61 6.85 -6.99
CA ARG A 343 -21.67 5.38 -7.04
C ARG A 343 -21.31 4.73 -5.70
N VAL A 344 -20.55 5.45 -4.89
CA VAL A 344 -20.10 5.00 -3.58
C VAL A 344 -20.74 5.86 -2.49
N VAL A 345 -20.83 5.33 -1.28
CA VAL A 345 -21.29 6.11 -0.14
C VAL A 345 -20.44 7.38 0.01
N PRO A 346 -21.05 8.52 0.39
CA PRO A 346 -20.37 9.80 0.49
C PRO A 346 -19.07 9.74 1.29
N ILE A 347 -17.98 10.18 0.66
CA ILE A 347 -16.67 10.31 1.29
C ILE A 347 -16.62 11.66 2.00
N THR A 348 -16.41 11.66 3.31
CA THR A 348 -16.31 12.88 4.10
C THR A 348 -14.85 13.32 4.26
N PRO A 349 -14.57 14.62 4.49
CA PRO A 349 -13.23 15.10 4.87
C PRO A 349 -12.63 14.32 6.04
N ALA A 350 -13.47 13.94 7.02
CA ALA A 350 -13.07 13.14 8.17
C ALA A 350 -12.47 11.78 7.78
N MET A 351 -13.07 11.13 6.78
CA MET A 351 -12.61 9.84 6.27
C MET A 351 -11.28 10.01 5.53
N LEU A 352 -11.13 11.09 4.76
CA LEU A 352 -9.89 11.40 4.04
C LEU A 352 -8.73 11.70 5.01
N ASP A 353 -8.99 12.48 6.06
CA ASP A 353 -8.03 12.69 7.16
C ASP A 353 -7.64 11.38 7.87
N ALA A 354 -8.58 10.42 7.93
CA ALA A 354 -8.35 9.13 8.54
C ALA A 354 -7.50 8.18 7.67
N LEU A 355 -7.36 8.43 6.37
CA LEU A 355 -6.43 7.71 5.50
C LEU A 355 -4.96 8.05 5.80
N ARG A 356 -4.68 9.19 6.45
CA ARG A 356 -3.30 9.58 6.78
C ARG A 356 -2.72 8.61 7.80
N THR A 357 -1.59 8.01 7.42
CA THR A 357 -0.85 7.05 8.23
C THR A 357 0.22 7.73 9.06
N VAL A 358 1.16 8.40 8.41
CA VAL A 358 2.30 9.05 9.07
C VAL A 358 2.95 10.09 8.16
N ASP A 359 3.46 11.17 8.74
CA ASP A 359 4.26 12.16 8.01
C ASP A 359 5.77 11.81 7.93
N GLY A 360 6.45 12.40 6.95
CA GLY A 360 7.88 12.19 6.76
C GLY A 360 8.73 12.73 7.91
N ALA A 361 8.26 13.75 8.64
CA ALA A 361 8.94 14.29 9.81
C ALA A 361 8.98 13.27 10.97
N THR A 362 7.88 12.54 11.16
CA THR A 362 7.73 11.47 12.14
C THR A 362 8.64 10.30 11.79
N LEU A 363 8.75 9.95 10.51
CA LEU A 363 9.64 8.88 10.05
C LEU A 363 11.12 9.30 9.95
N ALA A 364 11.44 10.59 9.95
CA ALA A 364 12.78 11.11 9.65
C ALA A 364 13.92 10.49 10.49
N PRO A 365 13.78 10.30 11.83
CA PRO A 365 14.84 9.65 12.60
C PRO A 365 15.14 8.21 12.14
N LEU A 366 14.11 7.49 11.68
CA LEU A 366 14.25 6.13 11.18
C LEU A 366 14.79 6.11 9.74
N THR A 367 14.30 7.00 8.86
CA THR A 367 14.76 7.04 7.46
C THR A 367 16.19 7.54 7.31
N ARG A 368 16.70 8.37 8.24
CA ARG A 368 18.13 8.76 8.27
C ARG A 368 19.08 7.61 8.62
N ARG A 369 18.56 6.48 9.11
CA ARG A 369 19.36 5.29 9.43
C ARG A 369 19.34 4.33 8.27
N GLY A 370 20.46 4.14 7.58
CA GLY A 370 20.58 3.23 6.44
C GLY A 370 20.12 3.86 5.12
N ASP A 371 20.27 3.10 4.04
CA ASP A 371 20.11 3.59 2.68
C ASP A 371 18.74 3.31 2.08
N GLY A 372 18.28 4.23 1.22
CA GLY A 372 17.17 3.98 0.31
C GLY A 372 17.53 3.07 -0.86
N ASN A 373 16.50 2.39 -1.39
CA ASN A 373 16.61 1.58 -2.61
C ASN A 373 17.20 2.42 -3.76
N SER A 374 18.10 1.83 -4.55
CA SER A 374 18.83 2.53 -5.61
C SER A 374 19.02 1.64 -6.83
N ASP A 375 19.32 2.25 -7.98
CA ASP A 375 19.65 1.49 -9.19
C ASP A 375 20.94 0.66 -9.02
N PHE A 376 21.89 1.14 -8.19
CA PHE A 376 23.19 0.51 -7.99
C PHE A 376 23.16 -0.61 -6.94
N TYR A 377 22.30 -0.46 -5.95
CA TYR A 377 22.01 -1.45 -4.91
C TYR A 377 20.49 -1.68 -4.90
N PRO A 378 19.97 -2.51 -5.83
CA PRO A 378 18.54 -2.72 -6.01
C PRO A 378 17.98 -3.66 -4.95
N THR A 379 18.02 -3.21 -3.69
CA THR A 379 17.55 -3.96 -2.51
C THR A 379 16.12 -4.44 -2.69
N LEU A 380 15.27 -3.63 -3.31
CA LEU A 380 13.89 -3.97 -3.56
C LEU A 380 13.76 -5.12 -4.58
N ASP A 381 14.49 -5.06 -5.69
CA ASP A 381 14.48 -6.10 -6.74
C ASP A 381 14.92 -7.45 -6.17
N ILE A 382 16.04 -7.46 -5.44
CA ILE A 382 16.65 -8.66 -4.86
C ILE A 382 15.81 -9.22 -3.70
N GLY A 383 15.16 -8.34 -2.93
CA GLY A 383 14.47 -8.73 -1.68
C GLY A 383 13.00 -9.12 -1.86
N THR A 384 12.32 -8.58 -2.86
CA THR A 384 10.86 -8.72 -2.98
C THR A 384 10.45 -10.09 -3.50
N GLU A 385 11.22 -10.70 -4.41
CA GLU A 385 10.98 -12.09 -4.82
C GLU A 385 11.05 -13.06 -3.62
N ARG A 386 12.06 -12.87 -2.76
CA ARG A 386 12.21 -13.65 -1.52
C ARG A 386 11.05 -13.43 -0.57
N SER A 387 10.64 -12.18 -0.37
CA SER A 387 9.53 -11.84 0.55
C SER A 387 8.21 -12.43 0.09
N ARG A 388 7.93 -12.36 -1.23
CA ARG A 388 6.80 -13.03 -1.86
C ARG A 388 6.84 -14.53 -1.67
N TYR A 389 7.99 -15.17 -1.92
CA TYR A 389 8.15 -16.61 -1.72
C TYR A 389 7.90 -17.03 -0.25
N LEU A 390 8.33 -16.20 0.70
CA LEU A 390 8.10 -16.40 2.13
C LEU A 390 6.71 -15.95 2.60
N SER A 391 5.83 -15.50 1.70
CA SER A 391 4.48 -14.99 2.00
C SER A 391 4.48 -13.91 3.09
N GLN A 392 5.43 -12.97 2.99
CA GLN A 392 5.55 -11.85 3.94
C GLN A 392 4.73 -10.65 3.46
N ASP A 393 4.14 -9.93 4.42
CA ASP A 393 3.43 -8.66 4.21
C ASP A 393 3.99 -7.57 5.14
N ALA A 394 3.87 -6.31 4.73
CA ALA A 394 4.37 -5.14 5.46
C ALA A 394 3.32 -4.64 6.47
N ALA A 395 2.99 -5.50 7.42
CA ALA A 395 1.97 -5.24 8.44
C ALA A 395 2.36 -4.09 9.40
N GLY A 396 3.66 -3.82 9.57
CA GLY A 396 4.14 -2.74 10.42
C GLY A 396 3.67 -1.37 9.95
N PHE A 397 3.69 -1.11 8.62
CA PHE A 397 3.17 0.14 8.05
C PHE A 397 1.67 0.30 8.24
N VAL A 398 0.90 -0.78 8.11
CA VAL A 398 -0.54 -0.81 8.38
C VAL A 398 -0.82 -0.47 9.87
N GLY A 399 -0.04 -1.06 10.77
CA GLY A 399 -0.15 -0.86 12.22
C GLY A 399 0.27 0.53 12.71
N LEU A 400 0.99 1.34 11.91
CA LEU A 400 1.43 2.69 12.32
C LEU A 400 0.25 3.64 12.60
N ALA A 401 -0.89 3.44 11.95
CA ALA A 401 -2.10 4.24 12.15
C ALA A 401 -3.36 3.42 12.46
N GLY A 402 -3.34 2.10 12.21
CA GLY A 402 -4.47 1.21 12.50
C GLY A 402 -4.67 0.92 13.99
N ASP A 403 -3.59 0.85 14.77
CA ASP A 403 -3.67 0.50 16.19
C ASP A 403 -4.27 1.65 17.03
N ARG A 404 -5.02 1.31 18.10
CA ARG A 404 -5.60 2.30 19.02
C ARG A 404 -4.58 3.30 19.56
N PHE A 405 -3.43 2.80 19.98
CA PHE A 405 -2.29 3.59 20.46
C PHE A 405 -1.17 3.61 19.41
N ALA A 406 -1.55 3.85 18.15
CA ALA A 406 -0.64 4.02 17.02
C ALA A 406 0.52 4.98 17.36
N LEU A 407 1.76 4.55 17.08
CA LEU A 407 2.96 5.34 17.40
C LEU A 407 2.97 6.69 16.67
N ALA A 408 2.52 6.73 15.41
CA ALA A 408 2.34 7.98 14.66
C ALA A 408 1.36 8.93 15.36
N THR A 409 0.28 8.38 15.91
CA THR A 409 -0.70 9.12 16.72
C THR A 409 -0.11 9.64 18.03
N LEU A 410 0.90 9.00 18.62
CA LEU A 410 1.50 9.46 19.88
C LEU A 410 2.59 10.52 19.68
N LEU A 411 3.24 10.52 18.52
CA LEU A 411 4.33 11.42 18.17
C LEU A 411 3.84 12.71 17.49
N GLU A 412 2.79 12.63 16.67
CA GLU A 412 2.26 13.80 15.97
C GLU A 412 1.37 14.68 16.88
N PRO A 413 1.42 16.02 16.76
CA PRO A 413 0.66 16.94 17.61
C PRO A 413 -0.85 16.91 17.37
N GLU A 414 -1.28 16.45 16.18
CA GLU A 414 -2.66 16.55 15.73
C GLU A 414 -3.59 15.55 16.43
N ARG A 415 -4.78 16.04 16.83
CA ARG A 415 -5.85 15.27 17.45
C ARG A 415 -7.02 15.12 16.49
N ALA A 416 -7.60 13.92 16.43
CA ALA A 416 -8.86 13.68 15.72
C ALA A 416 -9.91 13.20 16.74
N PRO A 417 -11.02 13.93 16.90
CA PRO A 417 -12.06 13.56 17.85
C PRO A 417 -12.76 12.26 17.44
N MET A 418 -13.45 11.61 18.39
CA MET A 418 -14.45 10.59 18.05
C MET A 418 -15.58 11.27 17.25
N ARG A 419 -15.99 10.68 16.13
CA ARG A 419 -17.05 11.23 15.25
C ARG A 419 -18.19 10.21 15.07
N GLY A 420 -19.39 10.70 14.76
CA GLY A 420 -20.56 9.89 14.40
C GLY A 420 -20.61 9.55 12.90
N ALA A 421 -21.66 8.84 12.47
CA ALA A 421 -21.96 8.50 11.07
C ALA A 421 -21.97 9.73 10.12
N PRO A 422 -21.67 9.58 8.80
CA PRO A 422 -21.70 8.35 8.01
C PRO A 422 -20.34 7.68 7.79
N TYR A 423 -20.45 6.36 7.72
CA TYR A 423 -19.40 5.35 7.84
C TYR A 423 -18.61 5.07 6.56
N ALA A 424 -17.41 4.53 6.74
CA ALA A 424 -16.49 4.25 5.65
C ALA A 424 -16.88 3.07 4.76
N VAL A 425 -16.47 3.24 3.52
CA VAL A 425 -16.87 2.53 2.29
C VAL A 425 -15.64 2.12 1.48
N ILE A 426 -14.46 2.39 2.06
CA ILE A 426 -13.16 2.00 1.57
C ILE A 426 -12.70 0.84 2.45
N ALA A 427 -13.00 -0.38 2.00
CA ALA A 427 -12.64 -1.60 2.74
C ALA A 427 -11.11 -1.78 2.77
N GLY A 428 -10.62 -2.44 3.83
CA GLY A 428 -9.20 -2.76 3.98
C GLY A 428 -8.34 -1.59 4.47
N VAL A 429 -8.97 -0.57 5.07
CA VAL A 429 -8.29 0.51 5.79
C VAL A 429 -8.60 0.38 7.28
N PRO A 430 -7.70 -0.20 8.10
CA PRO A 430 -8.03 -0.60 9.47
C PRO A 430 -8.54 0.54 10.35
N ARG A 431 -8.02 1.74 10.17
CA ARG A 431 -8.47 2.92 10.93
C ARG A 431 -9.92 3.29 10.61
N LEU A 432 -10.32 3.20 9.34
CA LEU A 432 -11.70 3.43 8.93
C LEU A 432 -12.64 2.32 9.40
N ASP A 433 -12.19 1.06 9.34
CA ASP A 433 -12.94 -0.09 9.87
C ASP A 433 -13.18 0.04 11.38
N ALA A 434 -12.16 0.49 12.13
CA ALA A 434 -12.26 0.77 13.56
C ALA A 434 -13.22 1.93 13.86
N MET A 435 -13.17 3.01 13.06
CA MET A 435 -14.14 4.11 13.17
C MET A 435 -15.57 3.64 12.86
N GLU A 436 -15.75 2.76 11.88
CA GLU A 436 -17.05 2.19 11.53
C GLU A 436 -17.63 1.40 12.70
N LEU A 437 -16.84 0.47 13.25
CA LEU A 437 -17.25 -0.32 14.40
C LEU A 437 -17.58 0.56 15.62
N ALA A 438 -16.72 1.53 15.93
CA ALA A 438 -16.87 2.43 17.06
C ALA A 438 -18.18 3.22 17.01
N ALA A 439 -18.52 3.81 15.86
CA ALA A 439 -19.75 4.58 15.73
C ALA A 439 -21.00 3.66 15.69
N ARG A 440 -20.94 2.49 15.03
CA ARG A 440 -22.05 1.51 15.05
C ARG A 440 -22.36 1.01 16.46
N LEU A 441 -21.34 0.82 17.29
CA LEU A 441 -21.50 0.42 18.67
C LEU A 441 -22.22 1.51 19.49
N ARG A 442 -21.85 2.78 19.31
CA ARG A 442 -22.53 3.92 19.99
C ARG A 442 -24.00 4.06 19.55
N GLU A 443 -24.28 3.83 18.27
CA GLU A 443 -25.63 3.93 17.70
C GLU A 443 -26.47 2.65 17.87
N HIS A 444 -25.91 1.59 18.47
CA HIS A 444 -26.56 0.27 18.62
C HIS A 444 -26.99 -0.38 17.28
N GLU A 445 -26.24 -0.11 16.19
CA GLU A 445 -26.52 -0.58 14.82
C GLU A 445 -25.50 -1.62 14.29
N TYR A 446 -25.03 -2.52 15.15
CA TYR A 446 -23.97 -3.48 14.82
C TYR A 446 -24.48 -4.81 14.23
N THR A 447 -25.80 -5.04 14.14
CA THR A 447 -26.39 -6.24 13.50
C THR A 447 -26.11 -6.35 12.00
N LYS A 448 -25.69 -5.25 11.36
CA LYS A 448 -25.27 -5.17 9.96
C LYS A 448 -23.74 -5.23 9.77
N ALA A 449 -22.98 -5.44 10.84
CA ALA A 449 -21.53 -5.50 10.79
C ALA A 449 -21.02 -6.87 10.32
N SER A 450 -19.76 -6.94 9.87
CA SER A 450 -19.12 -8.23 9.56
C SER A 450 -18.99 -9.11 10.82
N GLY A 451 -18.80 -10.43 10.66
CA GLY A 451 -18.68 -11.36 11.79
C GLY A 451 -17.64 -10.94 12.85
N PRO A 452 -16.39 -10.58 12.47
CA PRO A 452 -15.38 -10.09 13.42
C PRO A 452 -15.81 -8.81 14.16
N MET A 453 -16.43 -7.86 13.44
CA MET A 453 -16.93 -6.61 14.02
C MET A 453 -18.08 -6.86 15.00
N LEU A 454 -18.99 -7.77 14.67
CA LEU A 454 -20.07 -8.20 15.55
C LEU A 454 -19.52 -8.82 16.84
N GLY A 455 -18.51 -9.68 16.74
CA GLY A 455 -17.86 -10.27 17.91
C GLY A 455 -17.25 -9.24 18.85
N ALA A 456 -16.59 -8.22 18.30
CA ALA A 456 -16.03 -7.10 19.08
C ALA A 456 -17.12 -6.24 19.73
N ALA A 457 -18.19 -5.91 19.00
CA ALA A 457 -19.32 -5.17 19.54
C ALA A 457 -20.00 -5.92 20.70
N VAL A 458 -20.27 -7.22 20.54
CA VAL A 458 -20.86 -8.06 21.58
C VAL A 458 -20.00 -8.11 22.84
N ARG A 459 -18.66 -8.19 22.70
CA ARG A 459 -17.74 -8.13 23.85
C ARG A 459 -17.83 -6.78 24.55
N ALA A 460 -17.86 -5.68 23.80
CA ALA A 460 -17.96 -4.33 24.37
C ALA A 460 -19.27 -4.09 25.13
N GLU A 461 -20.39 -4.65 24.66
CA GLU A 461 -21.68 -4.61 25.37
C GLU A 461 -21.74 -5.54 26.58
N ALA A 462 -21.06 -6.69 26.53
CA ALA A 462 -20.94 -7.57 27.68
C ALA A 462 -20.25 -6.86 28.85
N VAL A 463 -19.26 -6.01 28.55
CA VAL A 463 -18.61 -5.15 29.54
C VAL A 463 -19.59 -4.11 30.10
N ASP A 464 -20.41 -3.46 29.27
CA ASP A 464 -21.43 -2.51 29.78
C ASP A 464 -22.36 -3.16 30.82
N ARG A 465 -22.90 -4.34 30.49
CA ARG A 465 -23.75 -5.10 31.41
C ARG A 465 -23.03 -5.48 32.71
N LEU A 466 -21.73 -5.77 32.61
CA LEU A 466 -20.90 -6.05 33.78
C LEU A 466 -20.74 -4.81 34.66
N LEU A 467 -20.52 -3.63 34.06
CA LEU A 467 -20.35 -2.36 34.79
C LEU A 467 -21.64 -1.91 35.50
N GLU A 468 -22.80 -2.26 34.95
CA GLU A 468 -24.12 -2.02 35.58
C GLU A 468 -24.35 -2.94 36.80
N GLY A 469 -23.73 -4.11 36.82
CA GLY A 469 -23.80 -5.06 37.92
C GLY A 469 -23.04 -4.64 39.19
N GLY A 470 -23.28 -5.37 40.28
CA GLY A 470 -22.63 -5.15 41.58
C GLY A 470 -21.68 -6.26 42.03
N ARG A 471 -21.53 -7.35 41.27
CA ARG A 471 -20.69 -8.50 41.66
C ARG A 471 -19.24 -8.25 41.27
N GLN A 472 -18.30 -8.52 42.17
CA GLN A 472 -16.87 -8.47 41.83
C GLN A 472 -16.54 -9.44 40.68
N PRO A 473 -15.61 -9.05 39.77
CA PRO A 473 -15.11 -9.98 38.78
C PRO A 473 -14.33 -11.11 39.46
N ILE A 474 -14.36 -12.30 38.86
CA ILE A 474 -13.60 -13.45 39.34
C ILE A 474 -12.09 -13.17 39.28
N ASP A 475 -11.68 -12.45 38.23
CA ASP A 475 -10.30 -12.11 37.95
C ASP A 475 -10.21 -10.67 37.45
N TRP A 476 -9.38 -9.87 38.12
CA TRP A 476 -9.20 -8.45 37.81
C TRP A 476 -8.32 -8.22 36.57
N HIS A 477 -7.42 -9.13 36.20
CA HIS A 477 -6.64 -9.05 34.97
C HIS A 477 -7.54 -9.26 33.76
N VAL A 478 -8.42 -10.28 33.81
CA VAL A 478 -9.41 -10.52 32.75
C VAL A 478 -10.36 -9.33 32.63
N TRP A 479 -10.79 -8.77 33.75
CA TRP A 479 -11.64 -7.59 33.76
C TRP A 479 -10.94 -6.36 33.15
N VAL A 480 -9.69 -6.08 33.50
CA VAL A 480 -8.92 -4.97 32.90
C VAL A 480 -8.74 -5.18 31.40
N SER A 481 -8.43 -6.41 30.96
CA SER A 481 -8.31 -6.72 29.54
C SER A 481 -9.63 -6.48 28.80
N ALA A 482 -10.75 -6.93 29.36
CA ALA A 482 -12.07 -6.76 28.76
C ALA A 482 -12.46 -5.27 28.66
N VAL A 483 -12.21 -4.47 29.71
CA VAL A 483 -12.46 -3.02 29.69
C VAL A 483 -11.58 -2.32 28.65
N ARG A 484 -10.30 -2.70 28.53
CA ARG A 484 -9.40 -2.17 27.50
C ARG A 484 -9.91 -2.48 26.09
N GLU A 485 -10.26 -3.73 25.81
CA GLU A 485 -10.78 -4.13 24.49
C GLU A 485 -12.11 -3.44 24.15
N ALA A 486 -12.97 -3.24 25.15
CA ALA A 486 -14.21 -2.49 24.99
C ALA A 486 -13.93 -1.00 24.71
N GLU A 487 -12.97 -0.37 25.39
CA GLU A 487 -12.52 1.00 25.12
C GLU A 487 -11.95 1.11 23.69
N GLU A 488 -11.10 0.17 23.30
CA GLU A 488 -10.51 0.11 21.95
C GLU A 488 -11.58 0.01 20.88
N THR A 489 -12.62 -0.78 21.12
CA THR A 489 -13.77 -0.90 20.22
C THR A 489 -14.58 0.40 20.14
N ARG A 490 -14.78 1.09 21.27
CA ARG A 490 -15.58 2.33 21.35
C ARG A 490 -14.87 3.56 20.81
N ALA A 491 -13.56 3.64 21.00
CA ALA A 491 -12.75 4.79 20.59
C ALA A 491 -11.84 4.47 19.38
N GLY A 492 -12.07 3.33 18.73
CA GLY A 492 -11.33 2.84 17.58
C GLY A 492 -11.19 3.88 16.46
N GLY A 493 -9.98 4.00 15.93
CA GLY A 493 -9.60 4.93 14.87
C GLY A 493 -9.62 6.43 15.20
N SER A 494 -9.97 6.81 16.43
CA SER A 494 -9.77 8.17 16.94
C SER A 494 -8.28 8.45 17.23
N ARG A 495 -7.84 9.71 17.11
CA ARG A 495 -6.46 10.12 17.40
C ARG A 495 -6.40 10.93 18.69
N GLY A 496 -6.20 10.25 19.81
CA GLY A 496 -6.08 10.89 21.14
C GLY A 496 -7.40 11.39 21.71
N ALA A 497 -8.51 10.72 21.39
CA ALA A 497 -9.79 10.88 22.07
C ALA A 497 -10.13 9.58 22.80
N ALA A 498 -10.77 9.68 23.97
CA ALA A 498 -11.19 8.54 24.79
C ALA A 498 -12.70 8.60 25.02
N ASP A 499 -13.35 7.45 25.21
CA ASP A 499 -14.72 7.39 25.70
C ASP A 499 -14.73 7.65 27.22
N ALA A 500 -14.74 8.94 27.58
CA ALA A 500 -14.63 9.40 28.96
C ALA A 500 -15.81 8.93 29.83
N GLU A 501 -17.00 8.79 29.25
CA GLU A 501 -18.17 8.29 29.95
C GLU A 501 -17.98 6.81 30.30
N PHE A 502 -17.63 5.98 29.30
CA PHE A 502 -17.37 4.56 29.51
C PHE A 502 -16.26 4.33 30.54
N LEU A 503 -15.12 5.02 30.38
CA LEU A 503 -13.99 4.90 31.31
C LEU A 503 -14.34 5.40 32.72
N GLY A 504 -15.18 6.44 32.82
CA GLY A 504 -15.70 6.93 34.10
C GLY A 504 -16.58 5.89 34.81
N ARG A 505 -17.46 5.20 34.07
CA ARG A 505 -18.26 4.07 34.60
C ARG A 505 -17.35 2.92 35.05
N ALA A 506 -16.35 2.57 34.25
CA ALA A 506 -15.39 1.52 34.60
C ALA A 506 -14.58 1.85 35.87
N ALA A 507 -14.11 3.09 36.01
CA ALA A 507 -13.41 3.56 37.21
C ALA A 507 -14.32 3.55 38.45
N THR A 508 -15.57 3.99 38.31
CA THR A 508 -16.57 3.99 39.39
C THR A 508 -16.87 2.57 39.84
N TYR A 509 -17.08 1.65 38.90
CA TYR A 509 -17.24 0.23 39.19
C TYR A 509 -16.03 -0.34 39.93
N ALA A 510 -14.81 -0.09 39.43
CA ALA A 510 -13.59 -0.58 40.04
C ALA A 510 -13.42 -0.07 41.49
N ALA A 511 -13.78 1.18 41.77
CA ALA A 511 -13.77 1.72 43.12
C ALA A 511 -14.82 1.03 44.02
N ARG A 512 -16.07 0.95 43.57
CA ARG A 512 -17.19 0.34 44.31
C ARG A 512 -16.97 -1.14 44.60
N ALA A 513 -16.45 -1.87 43.63
CA ALA A 513 -16.20 -3.31 43.72
C ALA A 513 -14.86 -3.64 44.41
N GLY A 514 -14.11 -2.66 44.91
CA GLY A 514 -12.88 -2.90 45.68
C GLY A 514 -11.70 -3.40 44.85
N ALA A 515 -11.53 -2.90 43.62
CA ALA A 515 -10.43 -3.27 42.74
C ALA A 515 -9.05 -2.98 43.39
N PRO A 516 -8.05 -3.86 43.18
CA PRO A 516 -6.71 -3.63 43.68
C PRO A 516 -6.08 -2.38 43.05
N SER A 517 -5.09 -1.80 43.73
CA SER A 517 -4.40 -0.58 43.26
C SER A 517 -3.82 -0.73 41.85
N ARG A 518 -3.29 -1.91 41.53
CA ARG A 518 -2.71 -2.24 40.21
C ARG A 518 -3.76 -2.27 39.09
N ALA A 519 -4.97 -2.81 39.35
CA ALA A 519 -6.09 -2.76 38.40
C ALA A 519 -6.52 -1.31 38.11
N ARG A 520 -6.63 -0.48 39.16
CA ARG A 520 -6.95 0.95 39.01
C ARG A 520 -5.85 1.70 38.26
N ALA A 521 -4.59 1.37 38.50
CA ALA A 521 -3.46 1.94 37.78
C ALA A 521 -3.50 1.57 36.28
N ALA A 522 -3.87 0.33 35.93
CA ALA A 522 -4.02 -0.09 34.54
C ALA A 522 -5.10 0.73 33.80
N LEU A 523 -6.28 0.92 34.41
CA LEU A 523 -7.33 1.78 33.86
C LEU A 523 -6.88 3.25 33.73
N ALA A 524 -6.22 3.76 34.77
CA ALA A 524 -5.72 5.13 34.79
C ALA A 524 -4.68 5.35 33.69
N PHE A 525 -3.81 4.37 33.44
CA PHE A 525 -2.81 4.40 32.39
C PHE A 525 -3.46 4.48 31.00
N ILE A 526 -4.41 3.59 30.68
CA ILE A 526 -5.15 3.59 29.41
C ILE A 526 -5.86 4.92 29.20
N THR A 527 -6.56 5.40 30.23
CA THR A 527 -7.31 6.66 30.20
C THR A 527 -6.37 7.85 29.95
N ALA A 528 -5.27 7.92 30.70
CA ALA A 528 -4.29 8.98 30.58
C ALA A 528 -3.59 8.96 29.22
N LEU A 529 -3.27 7.77 28.69
CA LEU A 529 -2.66 7.63 27.37
C LEU A 529 -3.62 8.10 26.27
N ALA A 530 -4.89 7.70 26.33
CA ALA A 530 -5.92 8.11 25.39
C ALA A 530 -6.20 9.63 25.43
N GLN A 531 -6.12 10.25 26.61
CA GLN A 531 -6.28 11.70 26.80
C GLN A 531 -5.00 12.51 26.58
N ARG A 532 -3.86 11.83 26.35
CA ARG A 532 -2.50 12.42 26.37
C ARG A 532 -2.21 13.22 27.65
N ASN A 533 -2.58 12.68 28.80
CA ASN A 533 -2.22 13.20 30.12
C ASN A 533 -0.89 12.58 30.57
N ASP A 534 0.23 13.25 30.25
CA ASP A 534 1.57 12.75 30.50
C ASP A 534 1.84 12.44 31.98
N ALA A 535 1.39 13.29 32.90
CA ALA A 535 1.55 13.06 34.35
C ALA A 535 0.78 11.81 34.81
N GLY A 536 -0.42 11.60 34.28
CA GLY A 536 -1.22 10.40 34.55
C GLY A 536 -0.56 9.13 34.02
N VAL A 537 0.00 9.17 32.80
CA VAL A 537 0.70 8.04 32.19
C VAL A 537 1.93 7.65 33.02
N LEU A 538 2.76 8.63 33.41
CA LEU A 538 3.97 8.36 34.19
C LEU A 538 3.64 7.85 35.60
N GLY A 539 2.66 8.45 36.29
CA GLY A 539 2.25 8.04 37.63
C GLY A 539 1.65 6.64 37.67
N ALA A 540 0.71 6.34 36.77
CA ALA A 540 0.12 5.01 36.68
C ALA A 540 1.14 3.96 36.19
N GLY A 541 1.98 4.33 35.23
CA GLY A 541 2.99 3.44 34.68
C GLY A 541 4.06 3.03 35.69
N ALA A 542 4.43 3.89 36.65
CA ALA A 542 5.36 3.52 37.72
C ALA A 542 4.84 2.33 38.56
N VAL A 543 3.56 2.35 38.94
CA VAL A 543 2.90 1.25 39.68
C VAL A 543 2.89 -0.04 38.85
N LEU A 544 2.66 0.07 37.55
CA LEU A 544 2.61 -1.07 36.63
C LEU A 544 4.00 -1.66 36.36
N MET A 545 5.03 -0.82 36.26
CA MET A 545 6.41 -1.26 36.11
C MET A 545 6.90 -2.01 37.35
N GLU A 546 6.55 -1.54 38.56
CA GLU A 546 6.86 -2.23 39.82
C GLU A 546 6.12 -3.57 39.93
N ALA A 547 4.84 -3.63 39.56
CA ALA A 547 4.12 -4.90 39.51
C ALA A 547 4.76 -5.89 38.50
N GLY A 548 5.09 -5.39 37.30
CA GLY A 548 5.69 -6.19 36.24
C GLY A 548 7.08 -6.73 36.60
N SER A 549 7.88 -6.04 37.40
CA SER A 549 9.18 -6.57 37.85
C SER A 549 9.05 -7.81 38.76
N HIS A 550 7.85 -8.06 39.28
CA HIS A 550 7.51 -9.25 40.06
C HIS A 550 6.71 -10.29 39.25
N GLY A 551 6.64 -10.13 37.92
CA GLY A 551 5.88 -11.02 37.02
C GLY A 551 4.38 -10.74 36.95
N ASP A 552 3.89 -9.66 37.58
CA ASP A 552 2.47 -9.29 37.60
C ASP A 552 2.15 -8.23 36.52
N HIS A 553 1.86 -8.69 35.31
CA HIS A 553 1.61 -7.83 34.14
C HIS A 553 0.12 -7.58 33.91
N TRP A 554 -0.29 -6.31 33.98
CA TRP A 554 -1.70 -5.89 33.89
C TRP A 554 -2.12 -5.34 32.52
N LEU A 555 -1.15 -5.00 31.67
CA LEU A 555 -1.37 -4.49 30.31
C LEU A 555 -0.47 -5.25 29.34
N PRO A 556 -0.83 -5.32 28.04
CA PRO A 556 0.11 -5.76 27.02
C PRO A 556 1.41 -4.96 27.13
N THR A 557 2.54 -5.67 27.20
CA THR A 557 3.86 -5.06 27.38
C THR A 557 4.12 -3.95 26.38
N ASP A 558 3.71 -4.14 25.12
CA ASP A 558 3.95 -3.17 24.05
C ASP A 558 3.19 -1.86 24.27
N VAL A 559 1.96 -1.91 24.79
CA VAL A 559 1.17 -0.72 25.13
C VAL A 559 1.84 0.06 26.27
N LEU A 560 2.27 -0.64 27.31
CA LEU A 560 2.97 -0.03 28.45
C LEU A 560 4.30 0.59 28.01
N ARG A 561 5.10 -0.18 27.25
CA ARG A 561 6.43 0.19 26.76
C ARG A 561 6.37 1.42 25.86
N GLU A 562 5.52 1.40 24.85
CA GLU A 562 5.39 2.48 23.89
C GLU A 562 4.74 3.72 24.52
N GLY A 563 3.71 3.54 25.34
CA GLY A 563 3.03 4.63 26.04
C GLY A 563 3.96 5.39 26.99
N LEU A 564 4.77 4.67 27.78
CA LEU A 564 5.76 5.27 28.68
C LEU A 564 6.90 5.94 27.91
N ALA A 565 7.51 5.24 26.96
CA ALA A 565 8.66 5.76 26.23
C ALA A 565 8.32 7.02 25.41
N THR A 566 7.16 7.03 24.73
CA THR A 566 6.70 8.23 24.00
C THR A 566 6.40 9.40 24.93
N THR A 567 5.78 9.13 26.08
CA THR A 567 5.50 10.16 27.10
C THR A 567 6.78 10.75 27.69
N GLN A 568 7.76 9.90 28.00
CA GLN A 568 9.09 10.31 28.47
C GLN A 568 9.80 11.16 27.42
N LEU A 569 9.74 10.78 26.14
CA LEU A 569 10.29 11.60 25.04
C LEU A 569 9.64 12.97 24.92
N ARG A 570 8.30 13.07 25.04
CA ARG A 570 7.59 14.35 25.04
C ARG A 570 7.98 15.23 26.23
N ALA A 571 8.22 14.61 27.39
CA ALA A 571 8.77 15.29 28.57
C ALA A 571 10.28 15.60 28.47
N GLY A 572 10.92 15.23 27.35
CA GLY A 572 12.35 15.39 27.10
C GLY A 572 13.24 14.32 27.76
N ASP A 573 12.71 13.40 28.57
CA ASP A 573 13.50 12.37 29.27
C ASP A 573 13.88 11.19 28.36
N ALA A 574 14.80 11.43 27.42
CA ALA A 574 15.29 10.40 26.50
C ALA A 574 15.98 9.23 27.22
N ARG A 575 16.71 9.49 28.30
CA ARG A 575 17.36 8.43 29.12
C ARG A 575 16.30 7.56 29.81
N GLY A 576 15.23 8.17 30.33
CA GLY A 576 14.09 7.44 30.86
C GLY A 576 13.41 6.57 29.81
N ALA A 577 13.17 7.11 28.61
CA ALA A 577 12.64 6.35 27.49
C ALA A 577 13.52 5.15 27.13
N ARG A 578 14.86 5.32 27.08
CA ARG A 578 15.81 4.22 26.86
C ARG A 578 15.70 3.15 27.97
N ARG A 579 15.69 3.55 29.25
CA ARG A 579 15.55 2.61 30.37
C ARG A 579 14.25 1.82 30.29
N THR A 580 13.12 2.46 30.01
CA THR A 580 11.83 1.79 29.79
C THR A 580 11.92 0.78 28.66
N MET A 581 12.49 1.18 27.52
CA MET A 581 12.64 0.31 26.35
C MET A 581 13.48 -0.93 26.65
N SER A 582 14.56 -0.78 27.41
CA SER A 582 15.44 -1.89 27.83
C SER A 582 14.80 -2.77 28.89
N ALA A 583 14.10 -2.20 29.88
CA ALA A 583 13.46 -2.96 30.96
C ALA A 583 12.38 -3.92 30.44
N LEU A 584 11.69 -3.54 29.36
CA LEU A 584 10.59 -4.31 28.78
C LEU A 584 10.99 -5.08 27.50
N SER A 585 12.27 -5.06 27.11
CA SER A 585 12.68 -5.64 25.82
C SER A 585 12.53 -7.16 25.75
N GLY A 586 12.64 -7.87 26.87
CA GLY A 586 12.48 -9.33 26.93
C GLY A 586 11.02 -9.81 26.97
N LEU A 587 10.06 -8.87 27.11
CA LEU A 587 8.65 -9.15 27.34
C LEU A 587 7.74 -8.62 26.21
N THR A 588 8.33 -8.00 25.20
CA THR A 588 7.64 -7.47 24.02
C THR A 588 7.17 -8.61 23.13
N ALA A 589 5.95 -8.52 22.59
CA ALA A 589 5.48 -9.49 21.60
C ALA A 589 6.01 -9.17 20.19
N ARG A 590 6.61 -7.98 20.02
CA ARG A 590 7.17 -7.52 18.74
C ARG A 590 8.50 -8.19 18.46
N GLY A 591 8.62 -8.81 17.29
CA GLY A 591 9.84 -9.45 16.85
C GLY A 591 10.97 -8.45 16.56
N PRO A 592 12.22 -8.92 16.46
CA PRO A 592 13.34 -8.11 15.96
C PRO A 592 13.02 -7.52 14.58
N GLY A 593 13.29 -6.22 14.39
CA GLY A 593 13.03 -5.53 13.13
C GLY A 593 11.59 -5.02 12.95
N ASP A 594 10.73 -5.14 13.97
CA ASP A 594 9.42 -4.48 13.98
C ASP A 594 9.56 -2.96 13.72
N LEU A 595 8.71 -2.44 12.84
CA LEU A 595 8.79 -1.05 12.37
C LEU A 595 8.56 -0.03 13.49
N ARG A 596 7.63 -0.29 14.41
CA ARG A 596 7.30 0.62 15.52
C ARG A 596 8.40 0.64 16.56
N ALA A 597 8.92 -0.54 16.93
CA ALA A 597 10.06 -0.65 17.82
C ALA A 597 11.28 0.08 17.26
N SER A 598 11.55 -0.09 15.95
CA SER A 598 12.66 0.58 15.25
C SER A 598 12.46 2.09 15.18
N LEU A 599 11.23 2.55 14.93
CA LEU A 599 10.90 3.98 14.88
C LEU A 599 11.11 4.64 16.25
N LEU A 600 10.57 4.04 17.30
CA LEU A 600 10.70 4.57 18.66
C LEU A 600 12.17 4.56 19.12
N ASP A 601 12.93 3.52 18.81
CA ASP A 601 14.37 3.48 19.07
C ASP A 601 15.09 4.64 18.36
N ALA A 602 14.74 4.91 17.10
CA ALA A 602 15.32 6.01 16.32
C ALA A 602 15.03 7.38 16.93
N TRP A 603 13.81 7.60 17.40
CA TRP A 603 13.43 8.81 18.13
C TRP A 603 14.22 9.02 19.42
N ILE A 604 14.38 7.96 20.22
CA ILE A 604 15.13 8.04 21.48
C ILE A 604 16.60 8.38 21.21
N THR A 605 17.25 7.71 20.26
CA THR A 605 18.65 8.00 19.95
C THR A 605 18.84 9.41 19.40
N ALA A 606 17.93 9.88 18.54
CA ALA A 606 17.98 11.26 18.04
C ALA A 606 17.85 12.27 19.19
N ALA A 607 16.96 12.01 20.15
CA ALA A 607 16.80 12.85 21.34
C ALA A 607 18.05 12.82 22.24
N GLU A 608 18.70 11.67 22.43
CA GLU A 608 19.95 11.54 23.17
C GLU A 608 21.10 12.33 22.52
N GLN A 609 21.22 12.27 21.19
CA GLN A 609 22.23 13.01 20.42
C GLN A 609 22.00 14.53 20.45
N SER A 610 20.75 14.98 20.33
CA SER A 610 20.42 16.41 20.39
C SER A 610 20.75 17.04 21.75
N ARG A 611 20.51 16.30 22.85
CA ARG A 611 20.90 16.72 24.20
C ARG A 611 22.42 16.78 24.34
N TRP A 612 23.14 15.82 23.77
CA TRP A 612 24.61 15.82 23.78
C TRP A 612 25.20 17.05 23.06
N CYS A 613 24.64 17.44 21.89
CA CYS A 613 25.01 18.69 21.21
C CYS A 613 24.71 19.94 22.06
N SER A 614 23.76 19.89 23.00
CA SER A 614 23.38 21.04 23.84
C SER A 614 24.19 21.19 25.14
N THR A 615 24.79 20.11 25.67
CA THR A 615 25.38 20.12 27.02
C THR A 615 26.90 20.01 27.09
N GLU A 616 27.60 19.40 26.12
CA GLU A 616 29.02 19.04 26.33
C GLU A 616 30.03 19.27 25.18
N SER A 617 29.68 19.81 24.00
CA SER A 617 30.71 20.12 22.98
C SER A 617 30.34 21.20 21.93
N GLY A 618 30.92 22.40 22.05
CA GLY A 618 31.56 23.11 20.93
C GLY A 618 30.71 23.79 19.85
N GLY A 619 29.57 24.42 20.18
CA GLY A 619 28.89 25.36 19.27
C GLY A 619 28.30 24.78 17.96
N PRO A 620 27.52 25.57 17.21
CA PRO A 620 26.69 25.09 16.09
C PRO A 620 27.46 24.48 14.89
N GLY A 621 28.80 24.55 14.87
CA GLY A 621 29.63 24.09 13.76
C GLY A 621 29.93 22.59 13.69
N VAL A 622 29.80 21.83 14.80
CA VAL A 622 30.19 20.41 14.85
C VAL A 622 29.02 19.46 14.51
N CYS A 623 27.77 19.87 14.76
CA CYS A 623 26.58 19.03 14.50
C CYS A 623 25.94 19.25 13.10
N ALA A 624 26.56 20.04 12.20
CA ALA A 624 26.01 20.38 10.87
C ALA A 624 25.94 19.20 9.86
N GLY A 625 26.46 18.02 10.21
CA GLY A 625 26.35 16.80 9.40
C GLY A 625 25.19 15.87 9.81
N ALA A 626 24.39 16.22 10.82
CA ALA A 626 23.37 15.34 11.42
C ALA A 626 21.94 15.93 11.49
N GLN A 627 21.67 17.05 10.82
CA GLN A 627 20.33 17.66 10.75
C GLN A 627 19.61 17.33 9.44
#